data_AF-A0A2E9H458-F1
#
_entry.id   AF-A0A2E9H458-F1
#
_cell.length_a   1.000
_cell.length_b   1.000
_cell.length_c   1.000
_cell.angle_alpha   90.00
_cell.angle_beta   90.00
_cell.angle_gamma   90.00
#
_symmetry.space_group_name_H-M   'P 1'
#
loop_
_entity.id
_entity.type
_entity.pdbx_description
1 polymer ?
#
loop_
_entity_poly.entity_id
_entity_poly.type
_entity_poly.pdbx_seq_one_letter_code
_entity_poly.pdbx_strand_id
1 'polypeptide(L)'
;MAKPRKRTAIAPQVSLGGIVHEESLPLPFVYYPNHYGTFFAFGESEDSEPFLCECSKEPLAHLATLNTRFPSLHNTNPDRNALLDSFHVPDSLAKASQRDEFSLSELNFKERLCHRCNLVPPTRRYCHEMYGGKFKQSFGWYINQAYLRLAIKPLEWVFLDDVCPEDYKVLLQQYQDALAAYQTEHSRLNEMVYGPKRSDISADETTYWRNVKMEEAQPMIELRKEKQKLQTRIRNNVENIVRQEFGFKKVGEGWVSETMLSQIIERLFPSEKIIRHHRPEWLEGLELDIYLPELELGIEYQGQQHYHPIKAWGGERALRELKERDERKKVLCHKLGVTLIEVDYTEPLTDAHITERLKGFL
;
A
#
# COMPACT_ATOMS: atom_id res chain seq x y z
N MET A 1 15.91 38.39 6.05
CA MET A 1 15.98 37.21 6.94
C MET A 1 15.33 36.03 6.23
N ALA A 2 16.10 35.01 5.83
CA ALA A 2 15.54 33.82 5.20
C ALA A 2 14.72 33.03 6.23
N LYS A 3 13.46 32.71 5.91
CA LYS A 3 12.62 31.84 6.75
C LYS A 3 13.35 30.49 6.95
N PRO A 4 13.43 29.95 8.19
CA PRO A 4 14.01 28.65 8.40
C PRO A 4 13.19 27.61 7.63
N ARG A 5 13.84 26.85 6.75
CA ARG A 5 13.22 25.69 6.10
C ARG A 5 12.71 24.77 7.21
N LYS A 6 11.39 24.55 7.26
CA LYS A 6 10.80 23.50 8.11
C LYS A 6 11.60 22.23 7.84
N ARG A 7 12.26 21.68 8.86
CA ARG A 7 12.84 20.34 8.79
C ARG A 7 11.68 19.40 8.49
N THR A 8 11.55 18.97 7.24
CA THR A 8 10.68 17.85 6.89
C THR A 8 11.12 16.69 7.77
N ALA A 9 10.20 16.16 8.58
CA ALA A 9 10.46 14.94 9.34
C ALA A 9 11.02 13.91 8.36
N ILE A 10 12.19 13.36 8.68
CA ILE A 10 12.85 12.37 7.82
C ILE A 10 11.89 11.19 7.71
N ALA A 11 11.41 10.90 6.50
CA ALA A 11 10.51 9.78 6.28
C ALA A 11 11.16 8.49 6.80
N PRO A 12 10.40 7.55 7.42
CA PRO A 12 10.97 6.33 7.95
C PRO A 12 11.80 5.60 6.89
N GLN A 13 12.89 4.98 7.31
CA GLN A 13 13.77 4.30 6.36
C GLN A 13 13.05 3.10 5.73
N VAL A 14 13.37 2.83 4.47
CA VAL A 14 12.94 1.60 3.80
C VAL A 14 13.65 0.43 4.47
N SER A 15 12.89 -0.60 4.83
CA SER A 15 13.48 -1.82 5.39
C SER A 15 14.24 -2.56 4.30
N LEU A 16 15.45 -2.99 4.64
CA LEU A 16 16.31 -3.83 3.81
C LEU A 16 16.56 -5.19 4.48
N GLY A 17 15.72 -5.55 5.46
CA GLY A 17 15.95 -6.65 6.39
C GLY A 17 16.51 -6.18 7.74
N GLY A 18 16.89 -7.12 8.59
CA GLY A 18 17.47 -6.88 9.91
C GLY A 18 16.45 -6.82 11.04
N ILE A 19 16.93 -6.49 12.24
CA ILE A 19 16.14 -6.45 13.47
C ILE A 19 15.85 -5.00 13.84
N VAL A 20 14.61 -4.71 14.21
CA VAL A 20 14.16 -3.38 14.64
C VAL A 20 13.39 -3.52 15.94
N HIS A 21 13.71 -2.68 16.92
CA HIS A 21 12.98 -2.61 18.17
C HIS A 21 11.71 -1.74 18.01
N GLU A 22 10.54 -2.31 18.27
CA GLU A 22 9.21 -1.69 18.18
C GLU A 22 8.40 -1.94 19.46
N GLU A 23 8.46 -1.00 20.40
CA GLU A 23 7.85 -1.10 21.74
C GLU A 23 6.33 -1.31 21.74
N SER A 24 5.65 -0.99 20.63
CA SER A 24 4.20 -1.13 20.51
C SER A 24 3.74 -2.57 20.29
N LEU A 25 4.65 -3.53 20.13
CA LEU A 25 4.34 -4.95 19.90
C LEU A 25 4.64 -5.82 21.11
N PRO A 26 3.92 -6.95 21.31
CA PRO A 26 4.13 -7.83 22.46
C PRO A 26 5.54 -8.41 22.55
N LEU A 27 6.17 -8.65 21.39
CA LEU A 27 7.57 -9.03 21.26
C LEU A 27 8.25 -7.94 20.44
N PRO A 28 9.04 -7.05 21.08
CA PRO A 28 9.43 -5.79 20.46
C PRO A 28 10.56 -5.93 19.44
N PHE A 29 11.30 -7.04 19.41
CA PHE A 29 12.36 -7.24 18.42
C PHE A 29 11.79 -7.85 17.14
N VAL A 30 11.55 -7.01 16.14
CA VAL A 30 10.95 -7.39 14.86
C VAL A 30 12.04 -7.72 13.84
N TYR A 31 12.06 -8.96 13.38
CA TYR A 31 12.92 -9.43 12.30
C TYR A 31 12.22 -9.15 10.98
N TYR A 32 12.64 -8.08 10.31
CA TYR A 32 12.12 -7.73 9.01
C TYR A 32 12.67 -8.69 7.94
N PRO A 33 11.85 -9.08 6.96
CA PRO A 33 12.37 -9.80 5.80
C PRO A 33 13.18 -8.83 4.93
N ASN A 34 13.96 -9.40 4.02
CA ASN A 34 14.74 -8.63 3.05
C ASN A 34 13.85 -7.70 2.19
N HIS A 35 14.48 -6.82 1.42
CA HIS A 35 13.81 -5.81 0.59
C HIS A 35 12.63 -6.39 -0.21
N TYR A 36 11.43 -5.82 0.00
CA TYR A 36 10.14 -6.26 -0.57
C TYR A 36 9.65 -7.65 -0.14
N GLY A 37 10.11 -8.15 1.00
CA GLY A 37 9.67 -9.44 1.52
C GLY A 37 8.27 -9.47 2.10
N THR A 38 7.94 -10.49 2.89
CA THR A 38 6.55 -10.79 3.22
C THR A 38 6.28 -11.03 4.70
N PHE A 39 7.05 -11.91 5.34
CA PHE A 39 6.80 -12.35 6.72
C PHE A 39 7.78 -11.70 7.69
N PHE A 40 7.28 -11.39 8.87
CA PHE A 40 8.07 -10.93 10.00
C PHE A 40 8.26 -12.10 10.98
N ALA A 41 9.37 -12.10 11.70
CA ALA A 41 9.50 -12.84 12.96
C ALA A 41 9.65 -11.86 14.13
N PHE A 42 9.47 -12.34 15.35
CA PHE A 42 9.41 -11.50 16.56
C PHE A 42 10.14 -12.19 17.71
N GLY A 43 10.89 -11.43 18.51
CA GLY A 43 11.66 -11.95 19.64
C GLY A 43 11.54 -11.08 20.89
N GLU A 44 11.94 -11.66 22.03
CA GLU A 44 12.09 -10.96 23.32
C GLU A 44 13.38 -10.12 23.35
N SER A 45 14.42 -10.56 22.63
CA SER A 45 15.71 -9.89 22.43
C SER A 45 16.28 -10.22 21.03
N GLU A 46 17.33 -9.52 20.59
CA GLU A 46 17.99 -9.81 19.29
C GLU A 46 18.51 -11.24 19.17
N ASP A 47 18.94 -11.83 20.30
CA ASP A 47 19.50 -13.18 20.40
C ASP A 47 18.46 -14.25 20.77
N SER A 48 17.21 -13.85 21.03
CA SER A 48 16.16 -14.81 21.40
C SER A 48 15.69 -15.65 20.22
N GLU A 49 15.12 -16.81 20.51
CA GLU A 49 14.50 -17.63 19.48
C GLU A 49 13.30 -16.90 18.88
N PRO A 50 13.24 -16.73 17.54
CA PRO A 50 12.19 -15.95 16.90
C PRO A 50 10.87 -16.74 16.82
N PHE A 51 9.78 -16.03 17.07
CA PHE A 51 8.41 -16.50 16.91
C PHE A 51 7.77 -15.86 15.67
N LEU A 52 6.90 -16.61 15.02
CA LEU A 52 6.00 -16.10 13.99
C LEU A 52 4.63 -15.81 14.61
N CYS A 53 3.90 -14.84 14.05
CA CYS A 53 2.51 -14.64 14.46
C CYS A 53 1.64 -15.81 13.95
N GLU A 54 0.77 -16.39 14.77
CA GLU A 54 -0.10 -17.54 14.39
C GLU A 54 -0.87 -17.26 13.09
N CYS A 55 -1.29 -16.02 12.87
CA CYS A 55 -2.01 -15.61 11.65
C CYS A 55 -1.18 -15.68 10.35
N SER A 56 0.10 -16.06 10.43
CA SER A 56 0.99 -16.27 9.29
C SER A 56 1.18 -17.75 8.93
N LYS A 57 0.68 -18.67 9.74
CA LYS A 57 0.89 -20.12 9.57
C LYS A 57 0.32 -20.65 8.26
N GLU A 58 -0.95 -20.37 8.00
CA GLU A 58 -1.61 -20.75 6.74
C GLU A 58 -0.93 -20.14 5.50
N PRO A 59 -0.69 -18.82 5.39
CA PRO A 59 -0.02 -18.26 4.23
C PRO A 59 1.44 -18.71 4.07
N LEU A 60 2.15 -19.09 5.15
CA LEU A 60 3.46 -19.74 5.05
C LEU A 60 3.36 -21.14 4.44
N ALA A 61 2.34 -21.92 4.81
CA ALA A 61 2.07 -23.20 4.18
C ALA A 61 1.78 -23.05 2.68
N HIS A 62 0.96 -22.05 2.30
CA HIS A 62 0.73 -21.74 0.89
C HIS A 62 2.02 -21.33 0.17
N LEU A 63 2.88 -20.52 0.79
CA LEU A 63 4.19 -20.16 0.21
C LEU A 63 5.04 -21.40 -0.07
N ALA A 64 5.17 -22.31 0.91
CA ALA A 64 5.94 -23.54 0.75
C ALA A 64 5.41 -24.41 -0.41
N THR A 65 4.09 -24.59 -0.49
CA THR A 65 3.45 -25.33 -1.59
C THR A 65 3.64 -24.63 -2.94
N LEU A 66 3.49 -23.29 -2.99
CA LEU A 66 3.70 -22.50 -4.20
C LEU A 66 5.14 -22.57 -4.69
N ASN A 67 6.13 -22.49 -3.79
CA ASN A 67 7.55 -22.60 -4.13
C ASN A 67 7.91 -24.00 -4.63
N THR A 68 7.26 -25.04 -4.09
CA THR A 68 7.44 -26.42 -4.55
C THR A 68 6.85 -26.65 -5.94
N ARG A 69 5.65 -26.13 -6.19
CA ARG A 69 4.91 -26.33 -7.45
C ARG A 69 5.39 -25.40 -8.58
N PHE A 70 5.80 -24.18 -8.21
CA PHE A 70 6.23 -23.12 -9.11
C PHE A 70 7.60 -22.58 -8.64
N PRO A 71 8.66 -23.38 -8.77
CA PRO A 71 9.98 -22.99 -8.33
C PRO A 71 10.47 -21.79 -9.13
N SER A 72 11.06 -20.83 -8.42
CA SER A 72 11.72 -19.69 -9.03
C SER A 72 12.92 -20.15 -9.87
N LEU A 73 13.35 -19.33 -10.83
CA LEU A 73 14.59 -19.57 -11.55
C LEU A 73 15.76 -19.70 -10.56
N HIS A 74 16.63 -20.69 -10.80
CA HIS A 74 17.74 -21.00 -9.92
C HIS A 74 18.58 -19.75 -9.64
N ASN A 75 18.78 -19.49 -8.35
CA ASN A 75 19.59 -18.39 -7.87
C ASN A 75 20.92 -18.92 -7.30
N THR A 76 22.01 -18.20 -7.47
CA THR A 76 23.30 -18.57 -6.89
C THR A 76 23.31 -18.47 -5.37
N ASN A 77 22.40 -17.71 -4.76
CA ASN A 77 22.20 -17.66 -3.32
C ASN A 77 21.30 -18.85 -2.88
N PRO A 78 21.79 -19.79 -2.06
CA PRO A 78 21.02 -20.96 -1.62
C PRO A 78 19.78 -20.58 -0.80
N ASP A 79 19.83 -19.48 -0.03
CA ASP A 79 18.70 -19.01 0.78
C ASP A 79 17.50 -18.59 -0.09
N ARG A 80 17.74 -18.25 -1.37
CA ARG A 80 16.70 -17.89 -2.36
C ARG A 80 16.03 -19.12 -3.00
N ASN A 81 16.63 -20.29 -2.84
CA ASN A 81 16.11 -21.56 -3.36
C ASN A 81 15.48 -22.42 -2.24
N ALA A 82 15.50 -21.94 -0.99
CA ALA A 82 14.93 -22.64 0.15
C ALA A 82 13.40 -22.75 0.04
N LEU A 83 12.79 -23.70 0.77
CA LEU A 83 11.34 -23.89 0.77
C LEU A 83 10.62 -22.60 1.23
N LEU A 84 11.14 -21.99 2.30
CA LEU A 84 10.79 -20.63 2.72
C LEU A 84 11.91 -19.70 2.27
N ASP A 85 11.82 -19.20 1.04
CA ASP A 85 12.91 -18.43 0.44
C ASP A 85 13.15 -17.08 1.16
N SER A 86 14.40 -16.62 1.13
CA SER A 86 14.80 -15.36 1.76
C SER A 86 14.29 -14.10 1.05
N PHE A 87 13.47 -14.19 -0.02
CA PHE A 87 12.67 -13.04 -0.45
C PHE A 87 11.52 -12.85 0.52
N HIS A 88 10.83 -13.93 0.90
CA HIS A 88 9.61 -13.82 1.67
C HIS A 88 9.84 -13.81 3.18
N VAL A 89 10.83 -14.54 3.69
CA VAL A 89 11.10 -14.66 5.13
C VAL A 89 12.47 -14.08 5.53
N PRO A 90 12.71 -13.77 6.81
CA PRO A 90 14.05 -13.44 7.32
C PRO A 90 15.07 -14.54 7.04
N ASP A 91 16.34 -14.17 6.86
CA ASP A 91 17.43 -15.09 6.48
C ASP A 91 17.58 -16.28 7.44
N SER A 92 17.32 -16.09 8.74
CA SER A 92 17.37 -17.16 9.74
C SER A 92 16.36 -18.28 9.44
N LEU A 93 15.12 -17.93 9.08
CA LEU A 93 14.10 -18.89 8.70
C LEU A 93 14.40 -19.54 7.35
N ALA A 94 14.91 -18.77 6.39
CA ALA A 94 15.26 -19.31 5.09
C ALA A 94 16.34 -20.39 5.20
N LYS A 95 17.38 -20.13 5.99
CA LYS A 95 18.45 -21.10 6.29
C LYS A 95 17.92 -22.36 6.98
N ALA A 96 17.02 -22.20 7.95
CA ALA A 96 16.41 -23.35 8.64
C ALA A 96 15.62 -24.26 7.68
N SER A 97 15.01 -23.67 6.64
CA SER A 97 14.17 -24.36 5.65
C SER A 97 14.90 -25.00 4.47
N GLN A 98 16.25 -24.93 4.43
CA GLN A 98 17.05 -25.60 3.39
C GLN A 98 17.28 -27.08 3.66
N ARG A 99 16.95 -27.57 4.86
CA ARG A 99 17.16 -28.96 5.24
C ARG A 99 16.10 -29.84 4.56
N ASP A 100 16.51 -31.01 4.06
CA ASP A 100 15.62 -31.95 3.35
C ASP A 100 14.43 -32.42 4.21
N GLU A 101 14.60 -32.50 5.53
CA GLU A 101 13.56 -32.94 6.48
C GLU A 101 12.77 -31.78 7.12
N PHE A 102 12.93 -30.55 6.62
CA PHE A 102 12.28 -29.39 7.24
C PHE A 102 10.75 -29.49 7.18
N SER A 103 10.11 -29.31 8.34
CA SER A 103 8.67 -29.20 8.51
C SER A 103 8.28 -27.84 9.06
N LEU A 104 7.17 -27.28 8.56
CA LEU A 104 6.57 -26.07 9.13
C LEU A 104 6.14 -26.24 10.59
N SER A 105 5.98 -27.46 11.08
CA SER A 105 5.70 -27.74 12.49
C SER A 105 6.88 -27.47 13.42
N GLU A 106 8.10 -27.33 12.88
CA GLU A 106 9.29 -26.94 13.65
C GLU A 106 9.33 -25.44 13.94
N LEU A 107 8.45 -24.65 13.32
CA LEU A 107 8.39 -23.21 13.52
C LEU A 107 7.59 -22.86 14.78
N ASN A 108 8.09 -21.88 15.55
CA ASN A 108 7.40 -21.38 16.73
C ASN A 108 6.36 -20.33 16.36
N PHE A 109 5.13 -20.51 16.83
CA PHE A 109 4.04 -19.55 16.62
C PHE A 109 3.48 -19.05 17.94
N LYS A 110 3.07 -17.78 17.96
CA LYS A 110 2.33 -17.17 19.07
C LYS A 110 1.21 -16.27 18.52
N GLU A 111 0.10 -16.21 19.24
CA GLU A 111 -1.01 -15.36 18.85
C GLU A 111 -0.67 -13.87 18.99
N ARG A 112 -1.29 -13.05 18.14
CA ARG A 112 -1.31 -11.59 18.25
C ARG A 112 0.07 -10.91 18.35
N LEU A 113 1.07 -11.37 17.61
CA LEU A 113 2.40 -10.74 17.60
C LEU A 113 2.55 -9.60 16.57
N CYS A 114 1.94 -9.74 15.40
CA CYS A 114 2.21 -8.83 14.29
C CYS A 114 1.44 -7.50 14.36
N HIS A 115 1.86 -6.54 13.55
CA HIS A 115 1.23 -5.22 13.42
C HIS A 115 -0.27 -5.32 13.10
N ARG A 116 -0.66 -6.25 12.21
CA ARG A 116 -2.08 -6.47 11.85
C ARG A 116 -2.92 -6.90 13.05
N CYS A 117 -2.44 -7.86 13.84
CA CYS A 117 -3.21 -8.36 14.99
C CYS A 117 -3.29 -7.36 16.15
N ASN A 118 -2.35 -6.42 16.22
CA ASN A 118 -2.32 -5.36 17.22
C ASN A 118 -2.84 -4.01 16.69
N LEU A 119 -3.26 -3.94 15.43
CA LEU A 119 -3.77 -2.73 14.76
C LEU A 119 -2.82 -1.53 14.86
N VAL A 120 -1.52 -1.77 14.82
CA VAL A 120 -0.48 -0.74 14.77
C VAL A 120 0.19 -0.74 13.39
N PRO A 121 0.75 0.37 12.90
CA PRO A 121 1.54 0.36 11.67
C PRO A 121 3.00 -0.09 11.92
N PRO A 122 3.68 -0.70 10.93
CA PRO A 122 5.12 -0.90 10.99
C PRO A 122 5.90 0.42 11.10
N THR A 123 7.01 0.41 11.83
CA THR A 123 7.87 1.60 11.97
C THR A 123 8.76 1.86 10.75
N ARG A 124 8.95 0.87 9.89
CA ARG A 124 9.73 0.96 8.64
C ARG A 124 8.84 1.04 7.41
N ARG A 125 9.40 1.49 6.29
CA ARG A 125 8.72 1.45 4.99
C ARG A 125 9.04 0.18 4.22
N TYR A 126 8.02 -0.40 3.60
CA TYR A 126 8.12 -1.53 2.67
C TYR A 126 8.87 -1.14 1.40
N CYS A 127 8.59 0.05 0.85
CA CYS A 127 9.21 0.49 -0.38
C CYS A 127 9.45 2.00 -0.44
N HIS A 128 10.32 2.41 -1.36
CA HIS A 128 10.50 3.81 -1.71
C HIS A 128 9.23 4.35 -2.39
N GLU A 129 8.99 5.66 -2.28
CA GLU A 129 7.81 6.33 -2.82
C GLU A 129 7.67 6.25 -4.35
N MET A 130 8.78 6.00 -5.05
CA MET A 130 8.78 5.73 -6.49
C MET A 130 8.10 4.41 -6.86
N TYR A 131 8.02 3.44 -5.94
CA TYR A 131 7.55 2.07 -6.22
C TYR A 131 6.17 1.76 -5.61
N GLY A 132 5.59 2.70 -4.86
CA GLY A 132 4.28 2.50 -4.23
C GLY A 132 3.69 3.76 -3.60
N GLY A 133 2.36 3.85 -3.60
CA GLY A 133 1.64 4.87 -2.84
C GLY A 133 1.81 4.68 -1.32
N LYS A 134 1.46 5.70 -0.53
CA LYS A 134 1.66 5.73 0.94
C LYS A 134 1.19 4.46 1.66
N PHE A 135 0.02 3.91 1.28
CA PHE A 135 -0.50 2.68 1.88
C PHE A 135 0.43 1.49 1.62
N LYS A 136 0.82 1.24 0.37
CA LYS A 136 1.77 0.17 0.01
C LYS A 136 3.14 0.40 0.66
N GLN A 137 3.59 1.64 0.81
CA GLN A 137 4.84 1.94 1.51
C GLN A 137 4.81 1.51 2.99
N SER A 138 3.63 1.48 3.62
CA SER A 138 3.52 1.12 5.05
C SER A 138 3.11 -0.35 5.25
N PHE A 139 2.26 -0.89 4.37
CA PHE A 139 1.61 -2.18 4.56
C PHE A 139 1.93 -3.21 3.46
N GLY A 140 2.92 -2.95 2.60
CA GLY A 140 3.24 -3.82 1.46
C GLY A 140 3.55 -5.27 1.83
N TRP A 141 4.18 -5.52 2.99
CA TRP A 141 4.37 -6.89 3.52
C TRP A 141 3.04 -7.61 3.72
N TYR A 142 2.06 -6.93 4.30
CA TYR A 142 0.72 -7.48 4.53
C TYR A 142 -0.08 -7.65 3.23
N ILE A 143 0.19 -6.84 2.19
CA ILE A 143 -0.36 -7.07 0.85
C ILE A 143 0.18 -8.38 0.28
N ASN A 144 1.48 -8.66 0.42
CA ASN A 144 2.05 -9.95 0.01
C ASN A 144 1.46 -11.12 0.83
N GLN A 145 1.29 -10.95 2.14
CA GLN A 145 0.61 -11.95 2.97
C GLN A 145 -0.86 -12.16 2.57
N ALA A 146 -1.56 -11.11 2.10
CA ALA A 146 -2.93 -11.24 1.60
C ALA A 146 -3.00 -12.05 0.30
N TYR A 147 -2.05 -11.86 -0.63
CA TYR A 147 -1.92 -12.75 -1.79
C TYR A 147 -1.74 -14.22 -1.36
N LEU A 148 -0.82 -14.49 -0.43
CA LEU A 148 -0.55 -15.85 0.04
C LEU A 148 -1.73 -16.47 0.79
N ARG A 149 -2.53 -15.68 1.52
CA ARG A 149 -3.79 -16.18 2.13
C ARG A 149 -4.82 -16.61 1.08
N LEU A 150 -4.81 -15.98 -0.08
CA LEU A 150 -5.60 -16.39 -1.24
C LEU A 150 -4.92 -17.50 -2.05
N ALA A 151 -3.81 -18.07 -1.56
CA ALA A 151 -2.97 -19.04 -2.26
C ALA A 151 -2.45 -18.57 -3.62
N ILE A 152 -2.17 -17.27 -3.75
CA ILE A 152 -1.59 -16.61 -4.92
C ILE A 152 -0.15 -16.20 -4.59
N LYS A 153 0.81 -16.52 -5.46
CA LYS A 153 2.20 -16.09 -5.31
C LYS A 153 2.31 -14.59 -5.66
N PRO A 154 2.87 -13.75 -4.77
CA PRO A 154 3.07 -12.33 -5.07
C PRO A 154 3.91 -12.13 -6.33
N LEU A 155 3.64 -11.06 -7.08
CA LEU A 155 4.31 -10.65 -8.33
C LEU A 155 4.11 -11.57 -9.55
N GLU A 156 4.26 -12.88 -9.37
CA GLU A 156 4.13 -13.88 -10.45
C GLU A 156 2.67 -14.21 -10.77
N TRP A 157 1.78 -14.13 -9.76
CA TRP A 157 0.35 -14.41 -9.87
C TRP A 157 0.03 -15.82 -10.38
N VAL A 158 0.94 -16.76 -10.14
CA VAL A 158 0.63 -18.20 -10.10
C VAL A 158 -0.12 -18.52 -8.81
N PHE A 159 -0.99 -19.52 -8.83
CA PHE A 159 -1.86 -19.83 -7.70
C PHE A 159 -2.12 -21.34 -7.56
N LEU A 160 -2.55 -21.76 -6.36
CA LEU A 160 -3.00 -23.12 -6.10
C LEU A 160 -4.49 -23.23 -6.46
N ASP A 161 -4.81 -23.97 -7.52
CA ASP A 161 -6.17 -24.08 -8.06
C ASP A 161 -7.18 -24.68 -7.07
N ASP A 162 -6.71 -25.56 -6.20
CA ASP A 162 -7.46 -26.27 -5.16
C ASP A 162 -7.77 -25.40 -3.92
N VAL A 163 -7.10 -24.26 -3.77
CA VAL A 163 -7.21 -23.39 -2.59
C VAL A 163 -7.66 -21.96 -2.94
N CYS A 164 -7.23 -21.44 -4.08
CA CYS A 164 -7.53 -20.07 -4.50
C CYS A 164 -9.04 -19.87 -4.71
N PRO A 165 -9.66 -18.81 -4.14
CA PRO A 165 -11.10 -18.57 -4.31
C PRO A 165 -11.51 -18.38 -5.77
N GLU A 166 -12.70 -18.87 -6.14
CA GLU A 166 -13.17 -18.94 -7.52
C GLU A 166 -13.23 -17.57 -8.22
N ASP A 167 -13.66 -16.53 -7.52
CA ASP A 167 -13.70 -15.17 -8.04
C ASP A 167 -12.31 -14.62 -8.39
N TYR A 168 -11.29 -14.97 -7.59
CA TYR A 168 -9.89 -14.66 -7.90
C TYR A 168 -9.34 -15.53 -9.02
N LYS A 169 -9.67 -16.83 -9.08
CA LYS A 169 -9.25 -17.72 -10.17
C LYS A 169 -9.75 -17.22 -11.52
N VAL A 170 -11.03 -16.90 -11.64
CA VAL A 170 -11.62 -16.33 -12.86
C VAL A 170 -10.90 -15.03 -13.24
N LEU A 171 -10.64 -14.15 -12.29
CA LEU A 171 -9.98 -12.88 -12.55
C LEU A 171 -8.50 -13.05 -12.97
N LEU A 172 -7.79 -14.00 -12.37
CA LEU A 172 -6.41 -14.33 -12.72
C LEU A 172 -6.33 -14.98 -14.11
N GLN A 173 -7.28 -15.85 -14.46
CA GLN A 173 -7.35 -16.45 -15.79
C GLN A 173 -7.60 -15.38 -16.86
N GLN A 174 -8.55 -14.47 -16.64
CA GLN A 174 -8.78 -13.32 -17.53
C GLN A 174 -7.51 -12.49 -17.73
N TYR A 175 -6.74 -12.27 -16.66
CA TYR A 175 -5.46 -11.57 -16.75
C TYR A 175 -4.43 -12.34 -17.57
N GLN A 176 -4.32 -13.66 -17.37
CA GLN A 176 -3.40 -14.52 -18.12
C GLN A 176 -3.75 -14.53 -19.63
N ASP A 177 -5.02 -14.64 -19.97
CA ASP A 177 -5.49 -14.59 -21.36
C ASP A 177 -5.17 -13.24 -22.02
N ALA A 178 -5.45 -12.13 -21.33
CA ALA A 178 -5.12 -10.78 -21.80
C ALA A 178 -3.60 -10.56 -21.92
N LEU A 179 -2.80 -11.15 -21.01
CA LEU A 179 -1.35 -11.10 -21.08
C LEU A 179 -0.82 -11.87 -22.28
N ALA A 180 -1.33 -13.08 -22.54
CA ALA A 180 -0.93 -13.90 -23.68
C ALA A 180 -1.30 -13.23 -25.02
N ALA A 181 -2.50 -12.66 -25.13
CA ALA A 181 -2.92 -11.89 -26.29
C ALA A 181 -2.00 -10.67 -26.53
N TYR A 182 -1.72 -9.90 -25.47
CA TYR A 182 -0.77 -8.77 -25.55
C TYR A 182 0.62 -9.22 -25.99
N GLN A 183 1.16 -10.31 -25.43
CA GLN A 183 2.48 -10.82 -25.77
C GLN A 183 2.57 -11.29 -27.22
N THR A 184 1.53 -11.97 -27.72
CA THR A 184 1.44 -12.41 -29.11
C THR A 184 1.50 -11.23 -30.07
N GLU A 185 0.67 -10.22 -29.84
CA GLU A 185 0.63 -9.03 -30.69
C GLU A 185 1.92 -8.19 -30.57
N HIS A 186 2.47 -8.09 -29.36
CA HIS A 186 3.77 -7.43 -29.14
C HIS A 186 4.91 -8.12 -29.90
N SER A 187 4.94 -9.45 -29.93
CA SER A 187 5.93 -10.22 -30.70
C SER A 187 5.79 -9.97 -32.20
N ARG A 188 4.56 -9.99 -32.73
CA ARG A 188 4.27 -9.66 -34.14
C ARG A 188 4.82 -8.28 -34.52
N LEU A 189 4.60 -7.27 -33.66
CA LEU A 189 5.11 -5.92 -33.91
C LEU A 189 6.63 -5.82 -33.77
N ASN A 190 7.24 -6.57 -32.85
CA ASN A 190 8.70 -6.64 -32.73
C ASN A 190 9.36 -7.19 -34.00
N GLU A 191 8.78 -8.21 -34.65
CA GLU A 191 9.29 -8.71 -35.94
C GLU A 191 9.31 -7.60 -37.01
N MET A 192 8.30 -6.73 -37.02
CA MET A 192 8.27 -5.57 -37.91
C MET A 192 9.36 -4.54 -37.54
N VAL A 193 9.53 -4.26 -36.25
CA VAL A 193 10.56 -3.32 -35.72
C VAL A 193 11.96 -3.72 -36.15
N TYR A 194 12.30 -5.00 -36.03
CA TYR A 194 13.62 -5.53 -36.38
C TYR A 194 13.74 -5.96 -37.86
N GLY A 195 12.65 -5.88 -38.63
CA GLY A 195 12.61 -6.18 -40.05
C GLY A 195 13.31 -5.14 -40.95
N PRO A 196 13.39 -5.42 -42.27
CA PRO A 196 13.95 -4.49 -43.24
C PRO A 196 13.19 -3.16 -43.26
N LYS A 197 13.87 -2.09 -43.68
CA LYS A 197 13.23 -0.78 -43.80
C LYS A 197 12.08 -0.86 -44.80
N ARG A 198 10.91 -0.40 -44.37
CA ARG A 198 9.69 -0.37 -45.18
C ARG A 198 9.69 0.79 -46.16
N SER A 199 9.32 0.52 -47.41
CA SER A 199 9.18 1.53 -48.46
C SER A 199 7.86 2.29 -48.38
N ASP A 200 6.86 1.73 -47.70
CA ASP A 200 5.53 2.31 -47.52
C ASP A 200 5.44 3.28 -46.32
N ILE A 201 6.57 3.61 -45.69
CA ILE A 201 6.69 4.58 -44.61
C ILE A 201 7.58 5.72 -45.09
N SER A 202 7.03 6.93 -45.19
CA SER A 202 7.82 8.10 -45.61
C SER A 202 8.77 8.55 -44.49
N ALA A 203 9.81 9.33 -44.84
CA ALA A 203 10.79 9.79 -43.86
C ALA A 203 10.21 10.75 -42.81
N ASP A 204 9.10 11.40 -43.12
CA ASP A 204 8.36 12.35 -42.31
C ASP A 204 7.11 11.74 -41.63
N GLU A 205 6.74 10.50 -41.94
CA GLU A 205 5.61 9.82 -41.31
C GLU A 205 5.88 9.53 -39.83
N THR A 206 4.92 9.87 -38.97
CA THR A 206 5.01 9.56 -37.54
C THR A 206 4.57 8.13 -37.27
N THR A 207 5.53 7.28 -36.91
CA THR A 207 5.32 5.87 -36.56
C THR A 207 5.25 5.66 -35.04
N TYR A 208 4.57 4.60 -34.60
CA TYR A 208 4.53 4.23 -33.18
C TYR A 208 5.90 3.74 -32.70
N TRP A 209 6.49 2.81 -33.47
CA TRP A 209 7.86 2.32 -33.35
C TRP A 209 8.50 2.31 -34.72
N ARG A 210 9.82 2.11 -34.79
CA ARG A 210 10.51 1.87 -36.05
C ARG A 210 9.75 0.81 -36.85
N ASN A 211 9.46 1.08 -38.13
CA ASN A 211 8.74 0.19 -39.04
C ASN A 211 7.27 -0.15 -38.66
N VAL A 212 6.68 0.50 -37.65
CA VAL A 212 5.30 0.22 -37.19
C VAL A 212 4.44 1.49 -37.23
N LYS A 213 3.45 1.51 -38.13
CA LYS A 213 2.48 2.60 -38.25
C LYS A 213 1.58 2.67 -37.01
N MET A 214 1.00 3.85 -36.77
CA MET A 214 0.12 4.07 -35.62
C MET A 214 -1.10 3.13 -35.61
N GLU A 215 -1.72 2.92 -36.77
CA GLU A 215 -2.87 2.02 -36.94
C GLU A 215 -2.50 0.55 -36.68
N GLU A 216 -1.29 0.12 -37.06
CA GLU A 216 -0.80 -1.24 -36.85
C GLU A 216 -0.51 -1.52 -35.37
N ALA A 217 -0.19 -0.48 -34.58
CA ALA A 217 0.03 -0.58 -33.15
C ALA A 217 -1.26 -0.54 -32.32
N GLN A 218 -2.38 -0.11 -32.91
CA GLN A 218 -3.64 0.10 -32.20
C GLN A 218 -4.15 -1.15 -31.45
N PRO A 219 -4.15 -2.36 -32.05
CA PRO A 219 -4.56 -3.58 -31.34
C PRO A 219 -3.70 -3.85 -30.09
N MET A 220 -2.39 -3.68 -30.19
CA MET A 220 -1.47 -3.86 -29.05
C MET A 220 -1.74 -2.86 -27.93
N ILE A 221 -2.05 -1.61 -28.27
CA ILE A 221 -2.39 -0.54 -27.31
C ILE A 221 -3.68 -0.90 -26.56
N GLU A 222 -4.68 -1.43 -27.26
CA GLU A 222 -5.96 -1.87 -26.66
C GLU A 222 -5.76 -3.05 -25.71
N LEU A 223 -5.05 -4.10 -26.16
CA LEU A 223 -4.69 -5.25 -25.34
C LEU A 223 -3.87 -4.84 -24.11
N ARG A 224 -2.95 -3.89 -24.26
CA ARG A 224 -2.16 -3.32 -23.14
C ARG A 224 -3.07 -2.66 -22.11
N LYS A 225 -4.08 -1.88 -22.55
CA LYS A 225 -5.04 -1.21 -21.66
C LYS A 225 -5.92 -2.22 -20.93
N GLU A 226 -6.41 -3.24 -21.63
CA GLU A 226 -7.22 -4.31 -21.03
C GLU A 226 -6.45 -5.07 -19.96
N LYS A 227 -5.25 -5.55 -20.30
CA LYS A 227 -4.33 -6.19 -19.35
C LYS A 227 -4.06 -5.30 -18.13
N GLN A 228 -3.79 -4.01 -18.34
CA GLN A 228 -3.53 -3.06 -17.26
C GLN A 228 -4.74 -2.87 -16.34
N LYS A 229 -5.96 -2.87 -16.91
CA LYS A 229 -7.21 -2.77 -16.15
C LYS A 229 -7.40 -3.99 -15.24
N LEU A 230 -7.19 -5.20 -15.76
CA LEU A 230 -7.26 -6.44 -15.00
C LEU A 230 -6.20 -6.49 -13.89
N GLN A 231 -4.95 -6.15 -14.22
CA GLN A 231 -3.87 -6.07 -13.22
C GLN A 231 -4.19 -5.07 -12.10
N THR A 232 -4.74 -3.90 -12.44
CA THR A 232 -5.11 -2.90 -11.45
C THR A 232 -6.25 -3.40 -10.56
N ARG A 233 -7.23 -4.11 -11.14
CA ARG A 233 -8.34 -4.72 -10.41
C ARG A 233 -7.86 -5.77 -9.41
N ILE A 234 -7.00 -6.70 -9.82
CA ILE A 234 -6.40 -7.72 -8.93
C ILE A 234 -5.68 -7.03 -7.77
N ARG A 235 -4.78 -6.09 -8.08
CA ARG A 235 -4.00 -5.37 -7.07
C ARG A 235 -4.90 -4.63 -6.08
N ASN A 236 -5.91 -3.92 -6.56
CA ASN A 236 -6.82 -3.16 -5.70
C ASN A 236 -7.68 -4.08 -4.84
N ASN A 237 -8.15 -5.22 -5.37
CA ASN A 237 -8.93 -6.19 -4.60
C ASN A 237 -8.12 -6.72 -3.41
N VAL A 238 -6.87 -7.12 -3.65
CA VAL A 238 -5.99 -7.63 -2.58
C VAL A 238 -5.56 -6.53 -1.62
N GLU A 239 -5.22 -5.33 -2.12
CA GLU A 239 -4.92 -4.18 -1.27
C GLU A 239 -6.11 -3.82 -0.37
N ASN A 240 -7.34 -3.90 -0.89
CA ASN A 240 -8.56 -3.60 -0.15
C ASN A 240 -8.80 -4.56 1.02
N ILE A 241 -8.39 -5.83 0.93
CA ILE A 241 -8.42 -6.75 2.07
C ILE A 241 -7.59 -6.15 3.22
N VAL A 242 -6.34 -5.78 2.94
CA VAL A 242 -5.43 -5.22 3.94
C VAL A 242 -5.92 -3.87 4.44
N ARG A 243 -6.44 -3.01 3.55
CA ARG A 243 -7.02 -1.72 3.96
C ARG A 243 -8.10 -1.95 5.02
N GLN A 244 -9.04 -2.84 4.78
CA GLN A 244 -10.13 -3.13 5.71
C GLN A 244 -9.62 -3.75 7.02
N GLU A 245 -8.63 -4.65 6.97
CA GLU A 245 -8.02 -5.25 8.17
C GLU A 245 -7.41 -4.22 9.12
N PHE A 246 -6.90 -3.11 8.58
CA PHE A 246 -6.35 -2.01 9.35
C PHE A 246 -7.33 -0.82 9.50
N GLY A 247 -8.62 -1.01 9.17
CA GLY A 247 -9.64 0.03 9.32
C GLY A 247 -9.57 1.17 8.28
N PHE A 248 -8.83 1.00 7.20
CA PHE A 248 -8.81 1.94 6.07
C PHE A 248 -9.93 1.65 5.07
N LYS A 249 -10.39 2.72 4.42
CA LYS A 249 -11.31 2.64 3.28
C LYS A 249 -10.71 1.89 2.11
N LYS A 250 -11.57 1.30 1.28
CA LYS A 250 -11.15 0.70 0.01
C LYS A 250 -10.69 1.76 -0.98
N VAL A 251 -9.77 1.36 -1.85
CA VAL A 251 -9.39 2.13 -3.04
C VAL A 251 -10.63 2.40 -3.88
N GLY A 252 -10.94 3.67 -4.10
CA GLY A 252 -12.11 4.12 -4.89
C GLY A 252 -13.34 4.52 -4.06
N GLU A 253 -13.39 4.24 -2.75
CA GLU A 253 -14.46 4.69 -1.85
C GLU A 253 -14.22 6.14 -1.38
N GLY A 254 -14.35 7.07 -2.31
CA GLY A 254 -13.98 8.47 -2.14
C GLY A 254 -15.03 9.39 -1.53
N TRP A 255 -15.92 8.98 -0.61
CA TRP A 255 -16.97 9.90 -0.09
C TRP A 255 -17.42 9.72 1.38
N VAL A 256 -16.80 8.83 2.18
CA VAL A 256 -17.34 8.47 3.51
C VAL A 256 -16.47 8.94 4.70
N SER A 257 -15.47 9.79 4.49
CA SER A 257 -14.45 10.05 5.53
C SER A 257 -14.88 11.03 6.58
N GLU A 258 -15.46 12.15 6.14
CA GLU A 258 -15.86 13.20 7.05
C GLU A 258 -16.92 12.68 8.01
N THR A 259 -17.90 11.91 7.52
CA THR A 259 -18.92 11.30 8.36
C THR A 259 -18.34 10.27 9.33
N MET A 260 -17.39 9.42 8.90
CA MET A 260 -16.76 8.46 9.79
C MET A 260 -15.86 9.12 10.83
N LEU A 261 -15.11 10.15 10.43
CA LEU A 261 -14.32 10.98 11.35
C LEU A 261 -15.25 11.66 12.36
N SER A 262 -16.34 12.29 11.92
CA SER A 262 -17.34 12.88 12.81
C SER A 262 -17.88 11.87 13.82
N GLN A 263 -18.21 10.65 13.40
CA GLN A 263 -18.67 9.60 14.32
C GLN A 263 -17.60 9.18 15.34
N ILE A 264 -16.32 9.16 14.96
CA ILE A 264 -15.21 8.88 15.89
C ILE A 264 -15.10 10.03 16.90
N ILE A 265 -15.12 11.28 16.43
CA ILE A 265 -15.04 12.46 17.30
C ILE A 265 -16.24 12.52 18.27
N GLU A 266 -17.45 12.21 17.80
CA GLU A 266 -18.66 12.10 18.63
C GLU A 266 -18.53 11.04 19.73
N ARG A 267 -17.82 9.93 19.47
CA ARG A 267 -17.54 8.92 20.51
C ARG A 267 -16.46 9.36 21.48
N LEU A 268 -15.43 10.05 21.00
CA LEU A 268 -14.30 10.49 21.83
C LEU A 268 -14.64 11.66 22.75
N PHE A 269 -15.55 12.53 22.34
CA PHE A 269 -15.97 13.72 23.08
C PHE A 269 -17.49 13.72 23.33
N PRO A 270 -18.03 12.77 24.12
CA PRO A 270 -19.47 12.61 24.29
C PRO A 270 -20.13 13.78 25.04
N SER A 271 -19.34 14.61 25.74
CA SER A 271 -19.80 15.75 26.55
C SER A 271 -19.54 17.11 25.90
N GLU A 272 -18.81 17.15 24.79
CA GLU A 272 -18.46 18.39 24.10
C GLU A 272 -19.47 18.72 23.00
N LYS A 273 -19.61 20.01 22.68
CA LYS A 273 -20.43 20.43 21.56
C LYS A 273 -19.66 20.28 20.25
N ILE A 274 -20.13 19.40 19.38
CA ILE A 274 -19.52 19.15 18.08
C ILE A 274 -20.33 19.86 16.99
N ILE A 275 -19.68 20.75 16.24
CA ILE A 275 -20.27 21.45 15.10
C ILE A 275 -19.62 20.96 13.81
N ARG A 276 -20.43 20.42 12.90
CA ARG A 276 -19.97 19.95 11.58
C ARG A 276 -20.15 21.04 10.53
N HIS A 277 -19.31 21.06 9.50
CA HIS A 277 -19.35 22.03 8.40
C HIS A 277 -19.42 23.48 8.90
N HIS A 278 -18.61 23.82 9.90
CA HIS A 278 -18.68 25.11 10.57
C HIS A 278 -18.11 26.22 9.68
N ARG A 279 -18.92 27.22 9.34
CA ARG A 279 -18.51 28.41 8.56
C ARG A 279 -18.63 29.68 9.37
N PRO A 280 -17.75 29.92 10.35
CA PRO A 280 -17.83 31.12 11.16
C PRO A 280 -17.39 32.35 10.37
N GLU A 281 -17.92 33.52 10.72
CA GLU A 281 -17.60 34.80 10.07
C GLU A 281 -16.09 35.09 10.09
N TRP A 282 -15.41 34.71 11.18
CA TRP A 282 -13.97 34.89 11.36
C TRP A 282 -13.10 34.04 10.44
N LEU A 283 -13.66 33.02 9.79
CA LEU A 283 -12.97 32.17 8.82
C LEU A 283 -13.15 32.66 7.37
N GLU A 284 -13.67 33.88 7.20
CA GLU A 284 -13.69 34.63 5.94
C GLU A 284 -14.30 33.84 4.76
N GLY A 285 -15.37 33.07 5.02
CA GLY A 285 -16.09 32.28 4.03
C GLY A 285 -15.54 30.88 3.76
N LEU A 286 -14.49 30.45 4.48
CA LEU A 286 -14.02 29.06 4.50
C LEU A 286 -14.84 28.23 5.50
N GLU A 287 -14.69 26.91 5.45
CA GLU A 287 -15.41 25.94 6.29
C GLU A 287 -14.44 25.12 7.14
N LEU A 288 -14.84 24.72 8.35
CA LEU A 288 -14.23 23.66 9.14
C LEU A 288 -15.07 22.38 9.06
N ASP A 289 -14.47 21.25 8.73
CA ASP A 289 -15.22 19.97 8.66
C ASP A 289 -15.84 19.63 10.03
N ILE A 290 -15.06 19.73 11.10
CA ILE A 290 -15.50 19.54 12.49
C ILE A 290 -14.89 20.63 13.38
N TYR A 291 -15.69 21.22 14.27
CA TYR A 291 -15.26 22.22 15.24
C TYR A 291 -15.84 21.94 16.63
N LEU A 292 -14.98 21.97 17.64
CA LEU A 292 -15.31 21.85 19.07
C LEU A 292 -15.00 23.21 19.72
N PRO A 293 -16.02 24.08 19.90
CA PRO A 293 -15.82 25.45 20.38
C PRO A 293 -15.17 25.54 21.75
N GLU A 294 -15.55 24.67 22.67
CA GLU A 294 -15.10 24.67 24.06
C GLU A 294 -13.62 24.32 24.22
N LEU A 295 -13.08 23.56 23.26
CA LEU A 295 -11.68 23.16 23.20
C LEU A 295 -10.85 24.04 22.24
N GLU A 296 -11.47 25.02 21.60
CA GLU A 296 -10.88 25.81 20.51
C GLU A 296 -10.21 24.91 19.46
N LEU A 297 -10.88 23.80 19.10
CA LEU A 297 -10.31 22.73 18.27
C LEU A 297 -11.08 22.59 16.95
N GLY A 298 -10.38 22.78 15.83
CA GLY A 298 -10.84 22.44 14.49
C GLY A 298 -10.19 21.14 13.99
N ILE A 299 -10.98 20.28 13.33
CA ILE A 299 -10.50 19.04 12.73
C ILE A 299 -10.92 19.02 11.25
N GLU A 300 -9.96 18.71 10.38
CA GLU A 300 -10.10 18.75 8.92
C GLU A 300 -9.70 17.42 8.31
N TYR A 301 -10.55 16.83 7.47
CA TYR A 301 -10.21 15.65 6.72
C TYR A 301 -9.64 16.01 5.34
N GLN A 302 -8.35 15.77 5.16
CA GLN A 302 -7.62 16.11 3.94
C GLN A 302 -7.70 14.98 2.92
N GLY A 303 -8.64 15.10 1.96
CA GLY A 303 -8.85 14.14 0.88
C GLY A 303 -7.68 13.98 -0.11
N GLN A 304 -7.72 12.94 -0.96
CA GLN A 304 -6.67 12.65 -1.96
C GLN A 304 -6.41 13.80 -2.95
N GLN A 305 -7.42 14.64 -3.18
CA GLN A 305 -7.40 15.82 -4.04
C GLN A 305 -6.45 16.94 -3.56
N HIS A 306 -6.02 16.93 -2.29
CA HIS A 306 -5.00 17.87 -1.78
C HIS A 306 -3.57 17.52 -2.22
N TYR A 307 -3.35 16.30 -2.73
CA TYR A 307 -2.02 15.77 -3.05
C TYR A 307 -1.79 15.51 -4.54
N HIS A 308 -2.85 15.25 -5.31
CA HIS A 308 -2.73 14.92 -6.74
C HIS A 308 -3.69 15.75 -7.59
N PRO A 309 -3.24 16.31 -8.72
CA PRO A 309 -4.11 17.07 -9.62
C PRO A 309 -5.11 16.13 -10.30
N ILE A 310 -6.39 16.31 -10.02
CA ILE A 310 -7.47 15.56 -10.67
C ILE A 310 -7.89 16.32 -11.93
N LYS A 311 -7.64 15.76 -13.13
CA LYS A 311 -7.93 16.42 -14.42
C LYS A 311 -9.40 16.83 -14.58
N ALA A 312 -10.33 16.07 -14.02
CA ALA A 312 -11.76 16.39 -14.05
C ALA A 312 -12.15 17.65 -13.24
N TRP A 313 -11.26 18.18 -12.39
CA TRP A 313 -11.54 19.28 -11.45
C TRP A 313 -10.62 20.49 -11.66
N GLY A 314 -10.03 20.63 -12.85
CA GLY A 314 -9.16 21.78 -13.19
C GLY A 314 -7.66 21.55 -13.00
N GLY A 315 -7.24 20.32 -12.70
CA GLY A 315 -5.83 19.89 -12.72
C GLY A 315 -4.93 20.66 -11.74
N GLU A 316 -3.76 21.08 -12.19
CA GLU A 316 -2.75 21.74 -11.34
C GLU A 316 -3.16 23.13 -10.83
N ARG A 317 -4.07 23.82 -11.53
CA ARG A 317 -4.57 25.13 -11.09
C ARG A 317 -5.45 24.98 -9.86
N ALA A 318 -6.38 24.03 -9.89
CA ALA A 318 -7.26 23.74 -8.77
C ALA A 318 -6.49 23.24 -7.53
N LEU A 319 -5.42 22.46 -7.74
CA LEU A 319 -4.53 22.02 -6.65
C LEU A 319 -3.80 23.20 -5.98
N ARG A 320 -3.41 24.23 -6.75
CA ARG A 320 -2.79 25.46 -6.20
C ARG A 320 -3.79 26.29 -5.40
N GLU A 321 -4.97 26.53 -5.96
CA GLU A 321 -6.04 27.29 -5.28
C GLU A 321 -6.49 26.60 -3.99
N LEU A 322 -6.53 25.27 -3.97
CA LEU A 322 -6.85 24.48 -2.79
C LEU A 322 -5.78 24.65 -1.69
N LYS A 323 -4.49 24.54 -2.05
CA LYS A 323 -3.38 24.77 -1.11
C LYS A 323 -3.36 26.19 -0.53
N GLU A 324 -3.69 27.19 -1.34
CA GLU A 324 -3.79 28.58 -0.89
C GLU A 324 -4.92 28.78 0.13
N ARG A 325 -6.06 28.09 -0.07
CA ARG A 325 -7.18 28.09 0.88
C ARG A 325 -6.82 27.40 2.19
N ASP A 326 -6.17 26.24 2.12
CA ASP A 326 -5.74 25.48 3.30
C ASP A 326 -4.74 26.28 4.16
N GLU A 327 -3.77 26.95 3.51
CA GLU A 327 -2.79 27.80 4.21
C GLU A 327 -3.47 29.02 4.85
N ARG A 328 -4.43 29.65 4.15
CA ARG A 328 -5.21 30.76 4.71
C ARG A 328 -6.02 30.31 5.93
N LYS A 329 -6.65 29.14 5.86
CA LYS A 329 -7.40 28.53 6.96
C LYS A 329 -6.53 28.35 8.20
N LYS A 330 -5.32 27.80 8.03
CA LYS A 330 -4.33 27.65 9.11
C LYS A 330 -3.95 28.98 9.76
N VAL A 331 -3.69 30.00 8.94
CA VAL A 331 -3.32 31.33 9.45
C VAL A 331 -4.47 31.96 10.26
N LEU A 332 -5.71 31.83 9.79
CA LEU A 332 -6.88 32.36 10.49
C LEU A 332 -7.12 31.63 11.82
N CYS A 333 -7.07 30.29 11.83
CA CYS A 333 -7.22 29.52 13.06
C CYS A 333 -6.14 29.88 14.09
N HIS A 334 -4.87 29.93 13.67
CA HIS A 334 -3.76 30.28 14.55
C HIS A 334 -3.89 31.70 15.14
N LYS A 335 -4.40 32.68 14.38
CA LYS A 335 -4.60 34.05 14.89
C LYS A 335 -5.64 34.13 16.00
N LEU A 336 -6.58 33.19 16.03
CA LEU A 336 -7.71 33.15 16.95
C LEU A 336 -7.51 32.15 18.11
N GLY A 337 -6.33 31.54 18.21
CA GLY A 337 -6.05 30.53 19.24
C GLY A 337 -6.62 29.14 18.93
N VAL A 338 -7.31 28.97 17.79
CA VAL A 338 -7.90 27.69 17.40
C VAL A 338 -6.81 26.72 16.94
N THR A 339 -6.70 25.59 17.62
CA THR A 339 -5.84 24.48 17.19
C THR A 339 -6.49 23.77 16.01
N LEU A 340 -5.80 23.65 14.89
CA LEU A 340 -6.28 22.95 13.70
C LEU A 340 -5.55 21.63 13.51
N ILE A 341 -6.27 20.51 13.57
CA ILE A 341 -5.73 19.17 13.34
C ILE A 341 -6.21 18.66 11.98
N GLU A 342 -5.27 18.42 11.08
CA GLU A 342 -5.53 17.83 9.78
C GLU A 342 -5.36 16.32 9.85
N VAL A 343 -6.36 15.56 9.43
CA VAL A 343 -6.33 14.10 9.29
C VAL A 343 -6.24 13.77 7.80
N ASP A 344 -5.09 13.28 7.35
CA ASP A 344 -4.87 12.92 5.94
C ASP A 344 -5.69 11.68 5.56
N TYR A 345 -6.17 11.62 4.32
CA TYR A 345 -6.93 10.48 3.79
C TYR A 345 -6.20 9.13 3.85
N THR A 346 -4.89 9.16 4.06
CA THR A 346 -4.02 8.00 4.25
C THR A 346 -3.77 7.63 5.70
N GLU A 347 -4.29 8.39 6.65
CA GLU A 347 -4.28 8.03 8.08
C GLU A 347 -5.39 7.01 8.40
N PRO A 348 -5.15 6.08 9.34
CA PRO A 348 -6.19 5.18 9.83
C PRO A 348 -7.32 5.97 10.52
N LEU A 349 -8.56 5.78 10.07
CA LEU A 349 -9.75 6.32 10.75
C LEU A 349 -10.25 5.31 11.79
N THR A 350 -9.44 5.08 12.82
CA THR A 350 -9.79 4.21 13.96
C THR A 350 -9.82 5.02 15.26
N ASP A 351 -10.61 4.58 16.23
CA ASP A 351 -10.72 5.26 17.53
C ASP A 351 -9.33 5.42 18.18
N ALA A 352 -8.50 4.37 18.22
CA ALA A 352 -7.17 4.42 18.80
C ALA A 352 -6.22 5.43 18.11
N HIS A 353 -6.19 5.46 16.77
CA HIS A 353 -5.33 6.41 16.04
C HIS A 353 -5.77 7.86 16.27
N ILE A 354 -7.08 8.11 16.21
CA ILE A 354 -7.62 9.46 16.43
C ILE A 354 -7.47 9.87 17.90
N THR A 355 -7.62 8.95 18.86
CA THR A 355 -7.30 9.19 20.28
C THR A 355 -5.86 9.65 20.46
N GLU A 356 -4.88 8.98 19.86
CA GLU A 356 -3.47 9.40 20.00
C GLU A 356 -3.22 10.77 19.35
N ARG A 357 -3.85 11.05 18.20
CA ARG A 357 -3.78 12.37 17.55
C ARG A 357 -4.38 13.49 18.40
N LEU A 358 -5.41 13.17 19.18
CA LEU A 358 -6.17 14.11 20.00
C LEU A 358 -5.85 14.04 21.49
N LYS A 359 -4.80 13.31 21.89
CA LYS A 359 -4.43 13.04 23.28
C LYS A 359 -4.20 14.30 24.14
N GLY A 360 -3.86 15.43 23.52
CA GLY A 360 -3.72 16.71 24.23
C GLY A 360 -5.05 17.39 24.59
N PHE A 361 -6.17 16.84 24.12
CA PHE A 361 -7.53 17.40 24.27
C PHE A 361 -8.49 16.44 25.00
N LEU A 362 -8.09 15.17 25.16
CA LEU A 362 -8.79 14.15 25.95
C LEU A 362 -8.29 14.18 27.39
#